data_AF-A0A1I0PQ04-F1
#
_entry.id   AF-A0A1I0PQ04-F1
#
_cell.length_a   1.000
_cell.length_b   1.000
_cell.length_c   1.000
_cell.angle_alpha   90.00
_cell.angle_beta   90.00
_cell.angle_gamma   90.00
#
_symmetry.space_group_name_H-M   'P 1'
#
loop_
_entity.id
_entity.type
_entity.pdbx_description
1 polymer ?
#
loop_
_entity_poly.entity_id
_entity_poly.type
_entity_poly.pdbx_seq_one_letter_code
_entity_poly.pdbx_strand_id
1 'polypeptide(L)'
;MIKQKVFICILLSILLMQSACSHSSDPFDTSSSRITSDASLGGDISSDNHSFFSVDDIKNAEIIEENEHYKVVKLNFLFYYNIFDENHRIVKSGGPLSRQPHILMVSDHLVRFTLQAGTGIGTQWGYYYDTKMDMLSSIFQYIFDQCNGKVAYGGVNKVIVRDIFDETKYFLEITSFKEPFSNVVEPITNVEFTDSGASVKVSYLTGVNYQEISESFDLN
;
A
#
# COMPACT_ATOMS: atom_id res chain seq x y z
N MET A 1 44.30 -29.32 -2.08
CA MET A 1 43.76 -29.52 -0.71
C MET A 1 43.40 -28.14 -0.20
N ILE A 2 42.18 -27.66 0.05
CA ILE A 2 40.83 -28.17 0.33
C ILE A 2 39.88 -27.06 -0.21
N LYS A 3 39.17 -27.22 -1.34
CA LYS A 3 37.75 -27.63 -1.49
C LYS A 3 36.75 -26.94 -0.53
N GLN A 4 35.89 -26.05 -1.02
CA GLN A 4 34.59 -26.37 -1.64
C GLN A 4 33.56 -26.87 -0.62
N LYS A 5 32.97 -26.00 0.23
CA LYS A 5 31.89 -26.39 1.18
C LYS A 5 30.90 -25.30 1.65
N VAL A 6 30.68 -24.17 0.95
CA VAL A 6 29.65 -23.20 1.36
C VAL A 6 28.76 -22.73 0.19
N PHE A 7 28.44 -23.64 -0.73
CA PHE A 7 27.49 -23.39 -1.82
C PHE A 7 26.28 -24.35 -1.81
N ILE A 8 26.07 -25.09 -0.71
CA ILE A 8 25.01 -26.09 -0.55
C ILE A 8 24.21 -25.80 0.73
N CYS A 9 23.62 -24.60 0.81
CA CYS A 9 22.56 -24.32 1.79
C CYS A 9 21.39 -23.50 1.22
N ILE A 10 21.51 -22.95 0.00
CA ILE A 10 20.44 -22.11 -0.59
C ILE A 10 19.52 -22.92 -1.53
N LEU A 11 19.87 -24.17 -1.86
CA LEU A 11 19.12 -25.00 -2.82
C LEU A 11 18.09 -25.96 -2.19
N LEU A 12 17.80 -25.86 -0.88
CA LEU A 12 16.88 -26.78 -0.18
C LEU A 12 15.51 -26.21 0.19
N SER A 13 15.21 -24.94 -0.08
CA SER A 13 13.91 -24.33 0.26
C SER A 13 12.92 -24.24 -0.91
N ILE A 14 13.31 -24.62 -2.14
CA ILE A 14 12.44 -24.54 -3.32
C ILE A 14 11.70 -25.87 -3.61
N LEU A 15 11.96 -26.94 -2.83
CA LEU A 15 11.41 -28.26 -3.09
C LEU A 15 10.41 -28.74 -2.02
N LEU A 16 9.43 -27.91 -1.62
CA LEU A 16 8.30 -28.35 -0.78
C LEU A 16 7.03 -27.53 -1.05
N MET A 17 6.52 -27.50 -2.29
CA MET A 17 5.15 -27.05 -2.57
C MET A 17 4.60 -27.69 -3.86
N GLN A 18 4.60 -29.02 -3.93
CA GLN A 18 3.70 -29.76 -4.82
C GLN A 18 3.32 -31.09 -4.16
N SER A 19 2.11 -31.16 -3.59
CA SER A 19 1.20 -32.31 -3.68
C SER A 19 0.04 -32.13 -2.70
N ALA A 20 -1.14 -31.78 -3.24
CA ALA A 20 -2.41 -32.42 -2.93
C ALA A 20 -3.53 -31.74 -3.74
N CYS A 21 -3.80 -32.28 -4.92
CA CYS A 21 -5.10 -32.17 -5.59
C CYS A 21 -5.81 -33.51 -5.46
N SER A 22 -7.02 -33.50 -4.90
CA SER A 22 -8.17 -34.34 -5.31
C SER A 22 -9.39 -33.91 -4.48
N HIS A 23 -10.36 -33.22 -5.09
CA HIS A 23 -11.59 -33.78 -5.66
C HIS A 23 -12.55 -34.42 -4.63
N SER A 24 -13.65 -33.72 -4.35
CA SER A 24 -14.98 -34.32 -4.18
C SER A 24 -16.06 -33.36 -4.67
N SER A 25 -16.75 -33.78 -5.73
CA SER A 25 -18.11 -33.46 -6.16
C SER A 25 -19.12 -33.76 -5.01
N ASP A 26 -20.33 -33.20 -4.88
CA ASP A 26 -21.36 -32.80 -5.84
C ASP A 26 -22.54 -32.09 -5.07
N PRO A 27 -23.69 -31.74 -5.69
CA PRO A 27 -24.48 -30.53 -5.42
C PRO A 27 -25.73 -30.74 -4.52
N PHE A 28 -26.33 -29.63 -4.07
CA PHE A 28 -27.79 -29.57 -3.83
C PHE A 28 -28.37 -28.20 -4.19
N ASP A 29 -29.48 -28.27 -4.90
CA ASP A 29 -30.26 -27.19 -5.50
C ASP A 29 -31.49 -26.85 -4.63
N THR A 30 -32.15 -25.76 -5.01
CA THR A 30 -33.56 -25.37 -4.81
C THR A 30 -34.04 -24.50 -3.63
N SER A 31 -34.62 -23.37 -4.08
CA SER A 31 -35.86 -22.70 -3.62
C SER A 31 -35.71 -21.64 -2.50
N SER A 32 -35.87 -20.36 -2.84
CA SER A 32 -37.14 -19.60 -2.93
C SER A 32 -37.68 -19.13 -1.57
N SER A 33 -37.53 -17.83 -1.28
CA SER A 33 -38.69 -16.96 -1.03
C SER A 33 -38.25 -15.50 -0.90
N ARG A 34 -38.91 -14.66 -1.70
CA ARG A 34 -39.07 -13.22 -1.46
C ARG A 34 -39.96 -13.05 -0.22
N ILE A 35 -39.55 -12.22 0.73
CA ILE A 35 -40.46 -11.48 1.59
C ILE A 35 -40.01 -10.02 1.61
N THR A 36 -40.87 -9.18 1.05
CA THR A 36 -40.90 -7.73 1.21
C THR A 36 -41.60 -7.37 2.51
N SER A 37 -41.04 -6.45 3.29
CA SER A 37 -41.84 -5.56 4.15
C SER A 37 -41.00 -4.35 4.57
N ASP A 38 -41.45 -3.18 4.10
CA ASP A 38 -41.11 -1.86 4.63
C ASP A 38 -41.32 -1.78 6.15
N ALA A 39 -40.40 -1.10 6.83
CA ALA A 39 -40.71 -0.25 7.97
C ALA A 39 -39.56 0.73 8.23
N SER A 40 -39.81 2.00 7.96
CA SER A 40 -39.02 3.15 8.40
C SER A 40 -38.94 3.21 9.93
N LEU A 41 -37.73 3.29 10.49
CA LEU A 41 -37.49 3.98 11.76
C LEU A 41 -36.12 4.67 11.68
N GLY A 42 -36.14 5.98 11.89
CA GLY A 42 -34.95 6.81 11.93
C GLY A 42 -34.05 6.49 13.12
N GLY A 43 -32.80 6.88 12.97
CA GLY A 43 -31.78 6.76 14.00
C GLY A 43 -30.43 7.16 13.42
N ASP A 44 -30.19 8.47 13.35
CA ASP A 44 -28.83 9.02 13.33
C ASP A 44 -28.03 8.36 14.45
N ILE A 45 -26.99 7.61 14.10
CA ILE A 45 -25.89 7.30 14.99
C ILE A 45 -24.61 7.54 14.20
N SER A 46 -23.98 8.68 14.47
CA SER A 46 -22.60 8.92 14.08
C SER A 46 -21.75 7.80 14.69
N SER A 47 -21.07 7.04 13.83
CA SER A 47 -20.09 6.06 14.29
C SER A 47 -18.76 6.79 14.53
N ASP A 48 -18.70 7.59 15.58
CA ASP A 48 -17.43 8.08 16.13
C ASP A 48 -16.74 6.92 16.86
N ASN A 49 -16.07 6.06 16.09
CA ASN A 49 -15.14 5.06 16.64
C ASN A 49 -13.84 5.75 17.09
N HIS A 50 -13.91 6.51 18.19
CA HIS A 50 -12.71 6.87 18.94
C HIS A 50 -12.27 5.64 19.76
N SER A 51 -11.24 4.93 19.29
CA SER A 51 -10.54 3.93 20.10
C SER A 51 -9.79 4.65 21.23
N PHE A 52 -10.50 4.89 22.34
CA PHE A 52 -9.96 5.60 23.49
C PHE A 52 -9.10 4.63 24.32
N PHE A 53 -7.78 4.78 24.25
CA PHE A 53 -6.86 4.08 25.15
C PHE A 53 -7.18 4.42 26.61
N SER A 54 -7.03 3.46 27.51
CA SER A 54 -7.05 3.80 28.94
C SER A 54 -5.79 4.60 29.30
N VAL A 55 -5.85 5.38 30.38
CA VAL A 55 -4.70 6.16 30.87
C VAL A 55 -3.50 5.25 31.17
N ASP A 56 -3.74 4.01 31.58
CA ASP A 56 -2.69 3.04 31.87
C ASP A 56 -2.09 2.42 30.60
N ASP A 57 -2.87 2.31 29.52
CA ASP A 57 -2.35 1.91 28.19
C ASP A 57 -1.36 2.94 27.66
N ILE A 58 -1.64 4.24 27.85
CA ILE A 58 -0.77 5.34 27.40
C ILE A 58 0.57 5.31 28.14
N LYS A 59 0.57 4.99 29.44
CA LYS A 59 1.81 4.93 30.23
C LYS A 59 2.76 3.80 29.82
N ASN A 60 2.21 2.72 29.27
CA ASN A 60 2.98 1.55 28.85
C ASN A 60 3.32 1.55 27.35
N ALA A 61 2.90 2.58 26.60
CA ALA A 61 3.19 2.68 25.19
C ALA A 61 4.65 3.12 24.95
N GLU A 62 5.37 2.37 24.13
CA GLU A 62 6.71 2.73 23.65
C GLU A 62 6.58 3.71 22.49
N ILE A 63 7.22 4.88 22.56
CA ILE A 63 7.32 5.80 21.43
C ILE A 63 8.37 5.25 20.47
N ILE A 64 7.94 4.89 19.27
CA ILE A 64 8.82 4.35 18.23
C ILE A 64 9.41 5.48 17.40
N GLU A 65 8.58 6.45 17.04
CA GLU A 65 8.96 7.59 16.22
C GLU A 65 8.03 8.77 16.52
N GLU A 66 8.58 9.98 16.56
CA GLU A 66 7.81 11.20 16.81
C GLU A 66 8.49 12.41 16.19
N ASN A 67 7.71 13.24 15.53
CA ASN A 67 8.09 14.60 15.15
C ASN A 67 6.88 15.53 15.30
N GLU A 68 6.98 16.74 14.74
CA GLU A 68 5.91 17.75 14.80
C GLU A 68 4.60 17.29 14.14
N HIS A 69 4.66 16.44 13.12
CA HIS A 69 3.51 16.10 12.27
C HIS A 69 3.03 14.66 12.43
N TYR A 70 3.75 13.78 13.12
CA TYR A 70 3.25 12.44 13.45
C TYR A 70 3.92 11.83 14.67
N LYS A 71 3.25 10.82 15.22
CA LYS A 71 3.74 9.96 16.30
C LYS A 71 3.36 8.52 16.02
N VAL A 72 4.31 7.60 16.14
CA VAL A 72 4.10 6.16 16.11
C VAL A 72 4.41 5.60 17.50
N VAL A 73 3.46 4.85 18.05
CA VAL A 73 3.61 4.18 19.36
C VAL A 73 3.37 2.69 19.23
N LYS A 74 3.98 1.92 20.12
CA LYS A 74 3.80 0.48 20.22
C LYS A 74 3.24 0.12 21.59
N LEU A 75 2.16 -0.65 21.61
CA LEU A 75 1.51 -1.14 22.81
C LEU A 75 1.14 -2.61 22.61
N ASN A 76 1.58 -3.49 23.52
CA ASN A 76 1.27 -4.92 23.50
C ASN A 76 1.50 -5.57 22.11
N PHE A 77 2.65 -5.26 21.49
CA PHE A 77 3.07 -5.72 20.15
C PHE A 77 2.35 -5.12 18.95
N LEU A 78 1.37 -4.25 19.17
CA LEU A 78 0.63 -3.57 18.11
C LEU A 78 1.09 -2.13 17.98
N PHE A 79 1.08 -1.64 16.74
CA PHE A 79 1.45 -0.26 16.42
C PHE A 79 0.21 0.60 16.26
N TYR A 80 0.33 1.84 16.70
CA TYR A 80 -0.67 2.88 16.54
C TYR A 80 0.03 4.15 16.08
N TYR A 81 -0.69 5.01 15.39
CA TYR A 81 -0.14 6.27 14.93
C TYR A 81 -1.15 7.39 15.04
N ASN A 82 -0.63 8.61 15.16
CA ASN A 82 -1.34 9.87 15.00
C ASN A 82 -0.58 10.74 13.99
N ILE A 83 -1.32 11.44 13.14
CA ILE A 83 -0.84 12.51 12.26
C ILE A 83 -1.48 13.80 12.75
N PHE A 84 -0.68 14.86 12.81
CA PHE A 84 -1.06 16.15 13.38
C PHE A 84 -1.01 17.26 12.31
N ASP A 85 -1.91 18.23 12.45
CA ASP A 85 -1.81 19.50 11.73
C ASP A 85 -0.79 20.46 12.39
N GLU A 86 -0.62 21.66 11.84
CA GLU A 86 0.28 22.70 12.38
C GLU A 86 -0.13 23.16 13.81
N ASN A 87 -1.39 22.99 14.20
CA ASN A 87 -1.89 23.32 15.54
C ASN A 87 -1.78 22.13 16.51
N HIS A 88 -1.07 21.07 16.13
CA HIS A 88 -0.91 19.83 16.88
C HIS A 88 -2.24 19.10 17.18
N ARG A 89 -3.27 19.36 16.37
CA ARG A 89 -4.54 18.63 16.42
C ARG A 89 -4.41 17.36 15.59
N ILE A 90 -4.98 16.26 16.08
CA ILE A 90 -4.97 14.99 15.34
C ILE A 90 -5.87 15.11 14.12
N VAL A 91 -5.30 15.00 12.92
CA VAL A 91 -6.05 14.93 11.65
C VAL A 91 -6.34 13.50 11.25
N LYS A 92 -5.51 12.56 11.71
CA LYS A 92 -5.73 11.13 11.47
C LYS A 92 -5.06 10.30 12.54
N SER A 93 -5.76 9.28 13.01
CA SER A 93 -5.21 8.25 13.89
C SER A 93 -5.50 6.87 13.32
N GLY A 94 -4.69 5.88 13.69
CA GLY A 94 -4.96 4.50 13.29
C GLY A 94 -4.24 3.46 14.13
N GLY A 95 -4.65 2.22 13.90
CA GLY A 95 -4.26 1.03 14.67
C GLY A 95 -5.47 0.28 15.23
N PRO A 96 -5.27 -0.86 15.88
CA PRO A 96 -3.99 -1.56 16.04
C PRO A 96 -3.46 -2.13 14.72
N LEU A 97 -2.17 -1.93 14.44
CA LEU A 97 -1.46 -2.48 13.29
C LEU A 97 -0.50 -3.59 13.74
N SER A 98 -0.51 -4.72 13.04
CA SER A 98 0.41 -5.84 13.31
C SER A 98 1.83 -5.59 12.80
N ARG A 99 2.02 -4.55 11.97
CA ARG A 99 3.30 -4.12 11.43
C ARG A 99 3.48 -2.62 11.66
N GLN A 100 4.73 -2.20 11.85
CA GLN A 100 5.06 -0.79 11.99
C GLN A 100 4.72 -0.06 10.68
N PRO A 101 3.89 1.00 10.71
CA PRO A 101 3.70 1.84 9.54
C PRO A 101 4.99 2.62 9.28
N HIS A 102 5.28 2.88 8.02
CA HIS A 102 6.35 3.78 7.62
C HIS A 102 5.75 5.14 7.31
N ILE A 103 5.98 6.10 8.22
CA ILE A 103 5.50 7.47 8.13
C ILE A 103 6.73 8.37 8.04
N LEU A 104 6.77 9.29 7.08
CA LEU A 104 7.85 10.26 6.97
C LEU A 104 7.39 11.57 6.33
N MET A 105 8.20 12.62 6.49
CA MET A 105 8.08 13.85 5.72
C MET A 105 8.75 13.66 4.36
N VAL A 106 8.01 13.71 3.24
CA VAL A 106 8.58 13.69 1.88
C VAL A 106 8.97 15.10 1.39
N SER A 107 8.44 16.13 2.04
CA SER A 107 8.85 17.53 1.93
C SER A 107 8.45 18.26 3.22
N ASP A 108 8.76 19.54 3.34
CA ASP A 108 8.47 20.35 4.54
C ASP A 108 6.98 20.37 4.94
N HIS A 109 6.06 20.08 4.02
CA HIS A 109 4.61 20.12 4.28
C HIS A 109 3.88 18.83 3.95
N LEU A 110 4.57 17.80 3.46
CA LEU A 110 3.91 16.60 2.94
C LEU A 110 4.33 15.38 3.74
N VAL A 111 3.39 14.85 4.52
CA VAL A 111 3.53 13.58 5.24
C VAL A 111 3.12 12.46 4.31
N ARG A 112 3.91 11.38 4.25
CA ARG A 112 3.55 10.13 3.58
C ARG A 112 3.40 9.03 4.62
N PHE A 113 2.24 8.38 4.63
CA PHE A 113 1.99 7.15 5.37
C PHE A 113 2.01 5.96 4.40
N THR A 114 2.70 4.89 4.77
CA THR A 114 2.66 3.60 4.05
C THR A 114 2.60 2.42 5.03
N LEU A 115 1.85 1.38 4.68
CA LEU A 115 1.81 0.12 5.41
C LEU A 115 1.82 -1.05 4.43
N GLN A 116 2.70 -2.03 4.67
CA GLN A 116 2.83 -3.22 3.85
C GLN A 116 2.37 -4.47 4.60
N ALA A 117 1.26 -5.07 4.17
CA ALA A 117 0.66 -6.22 4.84
C ALA A 117 1.42 -7.53 4.63
N GLY A 118 2.17 -7.66 3.53
CA GLY A 118 2.83 -8.90 3.13
C GLY A 118 4.21 -8.68 2.52
N THR A 119 4.55 -9.49 1.53
CA THR A 119 5.74 -9.37 0.68
C THR A 119 5.30 -8.85 -0.69
N GLY A 120 6.13 -8.09 -1.36
CA GLY A 120 5.78 -7.48 -2.65
C GLY A 120 5.08 -6.14 -2.48
N ILE A 121 5.27 -5.27 -3.45
CA ILE A 121 4.69 -3.92 -3.47
C ILE A 121 3.17 -3.98 -3.62
N GLY A 122 2.65 -5.08 -4.17
CA GLY A 122 1.23 -5.42 -4.28
C GLY A 122 0.51 -5.60 -2.93
N THR A 123 1.20 -5.48 -1.81
CA THR A 123 0.60 -5.53 -0.46
C THR A 123 0.74 -4.23 0.31
N GLN A 124 1.33 -3.21 -0.33
CA GLN A 124 1.51 -1.89 0.24
C GLN A 124 0.34 -0.98 -0.13
N TRP A 125 -0.15 -0.26 0.87
CA TRP A 125 -1.07 0.87 0.68
C TRP A 125 -0.58 2.07 1.48
N GLY A 126 -1.03 3.25 1.09
CA GLY A 126 -0.64 4.47 1.76
C GLY A 126 -1.50 5.65 1.37
N TYR A 127 -1.23 6.79 2.01
CA TYR A 127 -1.88 8.07 1.71
C TYR A 127 -0.91 9.19 2.09
N TYR A 128 -1.26 10.40 1.70
CA TYR A 128 -0.51 11.61 1.96
C TYR A 128 -1.36 12.60 2.76
N TYR A 129 -0.71 13.42 3.56
CA TYR A 129 -1.31 14.56 4.23
C TYR A 129 -0.48 15.81 3.94
N ASP A 130 -1.11 16.85 3.40
CA ASP A 130 -0.50 18.15 3.21
C ASP A 130 -0.85 19.07 4.38
N THR A 131 0.15 19.46 5.17
CA THR A 131 -0.01 20.29 6.38
C THR A 131 -0.39 21.73 6.05
N LYS A 132 -0.01 22.24 4.87
CA LYS A 132 -0.33 23.61 4.44
C LYS A 132 -1.74 23.72 3.86
N MET A 133 -2.17 22.70 3.14
CA MET A 133 -3.52 22.63 2.57
C MET A 133 -4.55 22.03 3.53
N ASP A 134 -4.09 21.50 4.67
CA ASP A 134 -4.87 20.72 5.62
C ASP A 134 -5.73 19.65 4.92
N MET A 135 -5.08 18.87 4.06
CA MET A 135 -5.76 17.96 3.14
C MET A 135 -5.17 16.55 3.19
N LEU A 136 -6.04 15.55 3.38
CA LEU A 136 -5.70 14.14 3.21
C LEU A 136 -5.97 13.70 1.78
N SER A 137 -5.03 12.96 1.19
CA SER A 137 -5.25 12.31 -0.11
C SER A 137 -6.21 11.12 0.01
N SER A 138 -6.65 10.61 -1.14
CA SER A 138 -7.17 9.24 -1.22
C SER A 138 -6.11 8.21 -0.81
N ILE A 139 -6.55 6.99 -0.52
CA ILE A 139 -5.64 5.85 -0.31
C ILE A 139 -5.17 5.32 -1.67
N PHE A 140 -3.87 5.12 -1.81
CA PHE A 140 -3.24 4.52 -2.98
C PHE A 140 -2.78 3.10 -2.64
N GLN A 141 -2.96 2.19 -3.58
CA GLN A 141 -2.41 0.84 -3.55
C GLN A 141 -1.17 0.81 -4.43
N TYR A 142 -0.15 0.07 -4.02
CA TYR A 142 1.07 -0.20 -4.79
C TYR A 142 1.79 1.10 -5.15
N ILE A 143 2.01 1.95 -4.15
CA ILE A 143 2.76 3.19 -4.31
C ILE A 143 4.19 2.83 -4.66
N PHE A 144 4.61 3.16 -5.87
CA PHE A 144 5.99 2.94 -6.30
C PHE A 144 6.87 4.12 -5.93
N ASP A 145 6.44 5.33 -6.29
CA ASP A 145 7.23 6.54 -6.08
C ASP A 145 6.35 7.81 -6.04
N GLN A 146 6.91 8.92 -5.58
CA GLN A 146 6.29 10.24 -5.65
C GLN A 146 7.29 11.34 -5.98
N CYS A 147 6.86 12.32 -6.77
CA CYS A 147 7.67 13.48 -7.13
C CYS A 147 6.77 14.68 -7.47
N ASN A 148 7.14 15.88 -7.02
CA ASN A 148 6.49 17.15 -7.42
C ASN A 148 4.95 17.13 -7.36
N GLY A 149 4.40 16.68 -6.21
CA GLY A 149 2.96 16.62 -5.98
C GLY A 149 2.23 15.50 -6.74
N LYS A 150 2.96 14.63 -7.46
CA LYS A 150 2.41 13.46 -8.15
C LYS A 150 2.83 12.18 -7.45
N VAL A 151 2.02 11.15 -7.62
CA VAL A 151 2.29 9.78 -7.18
C VAL A 151 2.21 8.83 -8.37
N ALA A 152 3.17 7.93 -8.46
CA ALA A 152 3.14 6.77 -9.34
C ALA A 152 2.71 5.57 -8.49
N TYR A 153 1.55 5.02 -8.82
CA TYR A 153 0.97 3.86 -8.15
C TYR A 153 0.36 2.94 -9.21
N GLY A 154 -0.11 1.74 -8.87
CA GLY A 154 -0.58 0.88 -9.94
C GLY A 154 -1.31 -0.38 -9.54
N GLY A 155 -1.38 -1.27 -10.52
CA GLY A 155 -1.96 -2.60 -10.46
C GLY A 155 -1.07 -3.60 -11.19
N VAL A 156 -1.46 -4.87 -11.21
CA VAL A 156 -0.69 -5.97 -11.83
C VAL A 156 -0.17 -5.62 -13.24
N ASN A 157 -1.00 -4.97 -14.07
CA ASN A 157 -0.67 -4.71 -15.48
C ASN A 157 -0.73 -3.24 -15.89
N LYS A 158 -0.63 -2.30 -14.94
CA LYS A 158 -0.67 -0.87 -15.28
C LYS A 158 0.01 0.00 -14.23
N VAL A 159 0.48 1.14 -14.70
CA VAL A 159 0.97 2.24 -13.85
C VAL A 159 0.04 3.43 -14.04
N ILE A 160 -0.34 4.07 -12.95
CA ILE A 160 -1.09 5.31 -12.92
C ILE A 160 -0.19 6.38 -12.31
N VAL A 161 -0.05 7.49 -13.02
CA VAL A 161 0.61 8.70 -12.51
C VAL A 161 -0.45 9.78 -12.39
N ARG A 162 -0.67 10.30 -11.20
CA ARG A 162 -1.64 11.39 -10.99
C ARG A 162 -1.17 12.38 -9.93
N ASP A 163 -1.78 13.54 -9.89
CA ASP A 163 -1.68 14.45 -8.75
C ASP A 163 -2.18 13.76 -7.47
N ILE A 164 -1.48 13.98 -6.37
CA ILE A 164 -1.74 13.32 -5.08
C ILE A 164 -3.14 13.69 -4.56
N PHE A 165 -3.55 14.96 -4.72
CA PHE A 165 -4.74 15.51 -4.08
C PHE A 165 -5.89 15.79 -5.05
N ASP A 166 -5.61 16.00 -6.33
CA ASP A 166 -6.62 16.39 -7.31
C ASP A 166 -6.36 15.76 -8.69
N GLU A 167 -7.02 14.63 -8.96
CA GLU A 167 -6.88 13.91 -10.23
C GLU A 167 -7.26 14.73 -11.46
N THR A 168 -8.02 15.82 -11.30
CA THR A 168 -8.38 16.70 -12.43
C THR A 168 -7.21 17.56 -12.91
N LYS A 169 -6.19 17.77 -12.06
CA LYS A 169 -4.98 18.51 -12.42
C LYS A 169 -4.02 17.69 -13.28
N TYR A 170 -3.91 16.40 -12.97
CA TYR A 170 -3.04 15.49 -13.70
C TYR A 170 -3.47 14.04 -13.47
N PHE A 171 -3.64 13.31 -14.56
CA PHE A 171 -3.90 11.88 -14.57
C PHE A 171 -3.40 11.26 -15.87
N LEU A 172 -2.56 10.23 -15.76
CA LEU A 172 -2.06 9.43 -16.87
C LEU A 172 -2.09 7.95 -16.47
N GLU A 173 -2.66 7.12 -17.34
CA GLU A 173 -2.62 5.66 -17.21
C GLU A 173 -1.71 5.07 -18.29
N ILE A 174 -0.71 4.30 -17.86
CA ILE A 174 0.24 3.60 -18.73
C ILE A 174 -0.18 2.12 -18.76
N THR A 175 -0.81 1.74 -19.88
CA THR A 175 -1.25 0.36 -20.15
C THR A 175 -0.56 -0.28 -21.35
N SER A 176 0.21 0.50 -22.11
CA SER A 176 0.85 0.07 -23.35
C SER A 176 2.35 0.02 -23.17
N PHE A 177 2.88 -1.20 -23.19
CA PHE A 177 4.30 -1.53 -23.05
C PHE A 177 4.79 -2.18 -24.34
N LYS A 178 6.07 -2.01 -24.67
CA LYS A 178 6.66 -2.56 -25.90
C LYS A 178 6.60 -4.08 -25.94
N GLU A 179 6.88 -4.70 -24.80
CA GLU A 179 6.87 -6.16 -24.67
C GLU A 179 5.73 -6.61 -23.76
N PRO A 180 5.11 -7.77 -24.01
CA PRO A 180 4.09 -8.31 -23.13
C PRO A 180 4.68 -8.71 -21.77
N PHE A 181 3.92 -8.50 -20.69
CA PHE A 181 4.32 -8.94 -19.35
C PHE A 181 4.50 -10.46 -19.26
N SER A 182 5.46 -10.89 -18.44
CA SER A 182 5.56 -12.27 -17.98
C SER A 182 4.29 -12.68 -17.23
N ASN A 183 3.95 -13.97 -17.29
CA ASN A 183 2.82 -14.53 -16.56
C ASN A 183 3.16 -14.76 -15.07
N VAL A 184 3.27 -13.66 -14.32
CA VAL A 184 3.50 -13.64 -12.87
C VAL A 184 2.49 -12.72 -12.19
N VAL A 185 2.37 -12.83 -10.86
CA VAL A 185 1.39 -12.05 -10.09
C VAL A 185 1.71 -10.55 -10.09
N GLU A 186 2.99 -10.18 -10.08
CA GLU A 186 3.46 -8.79 -10.07
C GLU A 186 4.59 -8.62 -11.12
N PRO A 187 4.26 -8.37 -12.40
CA PRO A 187 5.27 -8.24 -13.45
C PRO A 187 5.97 -6.88 -13.42
N ILE A 188 5.33 -5.82 -12.92
CA ILE A 188 5.96 -4.51 -12.73
C ILE A 188 6.77 -4.56 -11.43
N THR A 189 8.09 -4.40 -11.55
CA THR A 189 9.04 -4.56 -10.43
C THR A 189 9.42 -3.23 -9.81
N ASN A 190 9.44 -2.16 -10.59
CA ASN A 190 9.76 -0.82 -10.11
C ASN A 190 9.12 0.27 -10.99
N VAL A 191 8.80 1.40 -10.39
CA VAL A 191 8.51 2.65 -11.09
C VAL A 191 9.21 3.79 -10.36
N GLU A 192 9.96 4.60 -11.07
CA GLU A 192 10.66 5.76 -10.51
C GLU A 192 10.39 7.01 -11.36
N PHE A 193 10.16 8.15 -10.72
CA PHE A 193 10.16 9.42 -11.44
C PHE A 193 11.59 9.78 -11.85
N THR A 194 11.76 10.20 -13.11
CA THR A 194 13.03 10.69 -13.65
C THR A 194 12.91 12.14 -14.09
N ASP A 195 14.05 12.78 -14.37
CA ASP A 195 14.09 14.12 -14.97
C ASP A 195 13.30 15.16 -14.16
N SER A 196 13.45 15.11 -12.83
CA SER A 196 12.72 15.95 -11.89
C SER A 196 11.20 15.83 -12.02
N GLY A 197 10.70 14.62 -12.29
CA GLY A 197 9.28 14.33 -12.40
C GLY A 197 8.66 14.70 -13.75
N ALA A 198 9.47 14.90 -14.79
CA ALA A 198 9.00 15.08 -16.17
C ALA A 198 8.71 13.74 -16.88
N SER A 199 9.32 12.65 -16.41
CA SER A 199 9.14 11.31 -16.97
C SER A 199 9.06 10.27 -15.86
N VAL A 200 8.55 9.08 -16.16
CA VAL A 200 8.66 7.90 -15.29
C VAL A 200 9.39 6.78 -16.02
N LYS A 201 10.24 6.05 -15.29
CA LYS A 201 10.85 4.82 -15.77
C LYS A 201 10.18 3.63 -15.08
N VAL A 202 9.62 2.74 -15.88
CA VAL A 202 8.92 1.52 -15.43
C VAL A 202 9.80 0.32 -15.77
N SER A 203 10.18 -0.44 -14.75
CA SER A 203 10.84 -1.74 -14.90
C SER A 203 9.84 -2.88 -14.74
N TYR A 204 9.90 -3.87 -15.63
CA TYR A 204 8.98 -5.00 -15.61
C TYR A 204 9.58 -6.26 -16.23
N LEU A 205 9.01 -7.41 -15.84
CA LEU A 205 9.37 -8.73 -16.34
C LEU A 205 8.61 -9.04 -17.64
N THR A 206 9.34 -9.49 -18.67
CA THR A 206 8.80 -9.89 -19.97
C THR A 206 9.17 -11.33 -20.36
N GLY A 207 8.31 -11.94 -21.16
CA GLY A 207 8.51 -13.26 -21.76
C GLY A 207 8.49 -14.40 -20.74
N VAL A 208 8.73 -15.62 -21.22
CA VAL A 208 8.74 -16.85 -20.39
C VAL A 208 10.01 -16.98 -19.53
N ASN A 209 11.06 -16.23 -19.85
CA ASN A 209 12.34 -16.25 -19.14
C ASN A 209 12.45 -15.22 -18.03
N TYR A 210 11.38 -14.43 -17.79
CA TYR A 210 11.34 -13.36 -16.78
C TYR A 210 12.48 -12.35 -16.96
N GLN A 211 12.73 -11.94 -18.21
CA GLN A 211 13.74 -10.92 -18.47
C GLN A 211 13.21 -9.59 -17.94
N GLU A 212 13.98 -8.90 -17.09
CA GLU A 212 13.66 -7.54 -16.67
C GLU A 212 14.11 -6.54 -17.74
N ILE A 213 13.20 -5.65 -18.13
CA ILE A 213 13.47 -4.52 -19.01
C ILE A 213 12.91 -3.24 -18.40
N SER A 214 13.36 -2.09 -18.88
CA SER A 214 12.85 -0.78 -18.47
C SER A 214 12.40 0.04 -19.67
N GLU A 215 11.32 0.79 -19.48
CA GLU A 215 10.81 1.77 -20.42
C GLU A 215 10.60 3.12 -19.74
N SER A 216 10.88 4.20 -20.47
CA SER A 216 10.62 5.57 -20.01
C SER A 216 9.39 6.13 -20.72
N PHE A 217 8.54 6.80 -19.95
CA PHE A 217 7.32 7.45 -20.41
C PHE A 217 7.35 8.92 -20.02
N ASP A 218 7.19 9.79 -21.00
CA ASP A 218 7.10 11.23 -20.77
C ASP A 218 5.73 11.59 -20.18
N LEU A 219 5.73 12.54 -19.25
CA LEU A 219 4.53 13.05 -18.55
C LEU A 219 4.06 14.41 -19.10
N ASN A 220 4.61 14.85 -20.23
CA ASN A 220 4.31 16.14 -20.88
C ASN A 220 3.17 16.03 -21.89
#